data_AF-A0A7L0SH02-F1
#
_entry.id   AF-A0A7L0SH02-F1
#
_cell.length_a   1.000
_cell.length_b   1.000
_cell.length_c   1.000
_cell.angle_alpha   90.00
_cell.angle_beta   90.00
_cell.angle_gamma   90.00
#
_symmetry.space_group_name_H-M   'P 1'
#
loop_
_entity.id
_entity.type
_entity.pdbx_description
1 polymer ?
#
loop_
_entity_poly.entity_id
_entity_poly.type
_entity_poly.pdbx_seq_one_letter_code
_entity_poly.pdbx_strand_id
1 'polypeptide(L)'
;VRHTATRQRFAMKKINKQNLLLRNQVEQAFVERDILTFAENPFVVSMFCSFQTRRHLCMVMEYVEGGDCATLLKHIGALPLELARLYFAETVLALEYLHNYGIVHR
;
A
#
# COMPACT_ATOMS: atom_id res chain seq x y z
N VAL A 1 7.70 9.42 6.30
CA VAL A 1 8.92 10.22 6.02
C VAL A 1 8.53 11.54 5.35
N ARG A 2 9.42 12.52 5.29
CA ARG A 2 9.14 13.83 4.66
C ARG A 2 10.25 14.17 3.67
N HIS A 3 9.90 14.55 2.45
CA HIS A 3 10.88 15.05 1.49
C HIS A 3 11.42 16.40 1.95
N THR A 4 12.73 16.60 1.88
CA THR A 4 13.42 17.74 2.53
C THR A 4 13.07 19.07 1.85
N ALA A 5 13.09 19.09 0.51
CA ALA A 5 12.84 20.30 -0.26
C ALA A 5 11.34 20.66 -0.33
N THR A 6 10.49 19.71 -0.75
CA THR A 6 9.05 19.96 -0.96
C THR A 6 8.22 19.86 0.31
N ARG A 7 8.79 19.34 1.42
CA ARG A 7 8.09 19.07 2.68
C ARG A 7 6.90 18.11 2.59
N GLN A 8 6.69 17.48 1.42
CA GLN A 8 5.65 16.48 1.17
C GLN A 8 5.88 15.23 2.04
N ARG A 9 4.78 14.66 2.53
CA ARG A 9 4.78 13.44 3.36
C ARG A 9 4.64 12.20 2.48
N PHE A 10 5.33 11.13 2.89
CA PHE A 10 5.28 9.81 2.25
C PHE A 10 5.24 8.72 3.32
N ALA A 11 4.63 7.59 2.99
CA ALA A 11 4.81 6.34 3.74
C ALA A 11 6.11 5.67 3.28
N MET A 12 6.88 5.08 4.21
CA MET A 12 8.07 4.30 3.85
C MET A 12 7.99 2.93 4.49
N LYS A 13 7.82 1.89 3.66
CA LYS A 13 7.92 0.51 4.09
C LYS A 13 9.40 0.12 4.12
N LYS A 14 9.91 -0.26 5.30
CA LYS A 14 11.29 -0.76 5.49
C LYS A 14 11.24 -2.26 5.77
N ILE A 15 11.88 -3.04 4.91
CA ILE A 15 11.88 -4.49 4.99
C ILE A 15 13.30 -4.98 5.24
N ASN A 16 13.53 -5.71 6.34
CA ASN A 16 14.84 -6.25 6.66
C ASN A 16 15.21 -7.37 5.67
N LYS A 17 16.38 -7.26 5.03
CA LYS A 17 16.84 -8.20 4.00
C LYS A 17 17.09 -9.61 4.54
N GLN A 18 17.59 -9.74 5.77
CA GLN A 18 17.79 -11.04 6.40
C GLN A 18 16.44 -11.73 6.63
N ASN A 19 15.41 -10.99 7.06
CA ASN A 19 14.06 -11.55 7.23
C ASN A 19 13.47 -12.04 5.91
N LEU A 20 13.69 -11.31 4.81
CA LEU A 20 13.26 -11.75 3.48
C LEU A 20 13.90 -13.08 3.08
N LEU A 21 15.21 -13.22 3.30
CA LEU A 21 15.93 -14.46 3.01
C LEU A 21 15.44 -15.61 3.91
N LEU A 22 15.36 -15.38 5.21
CA LEU A 22 14.93 -16.40 6.18
C LEU A 22 13.51 -16.91 5.93
N ARG A 23 12.62 -16.04 5.43
CA ARG A 23 11.22 -16.38 5.14
C ARG A 23 10.99 -16.80 3.69
N ASN A 24 12.02 -16.82 2.86
CA ASN A 24 11.92 -17.04 1.41
C ASN A 24 10.90 -16.10 0.73
N GLN A 25 10.95 -14.80 1.08
CA GLN A 25 10.00 -13.76 0.66
C GLN A 25 10.58 -12.76 -0.35
N VAL A 26 11.76 -13.04 -0.91
CA VAL A 26 12.47 -12.11 -1.80
C VAL A 26 11.65 -11.86 -3.07
N GLU A 27 11.13 -12.91 -3.71
CA GLU A 27 10.32 -12.79 -4.93
C GLU A 27 9.03 -12.02 -4.67
N GLN A 28 8.35 -12.29 -3.56
CA GLN A 28 7.13 -11.60 -3.17
C GLN A 28 7.36 -10.11 -2.96
N ALA A 29 8.51 -9.72 -2.39
CA ALA A 29 8.87 -8.31 -2.25
C ALA A 29 9.12 -7.63 -3.60
N PHE A 30 9.65 -8.35 -4.60
CA PHE A 30 9.80 -7.83 -5.96
C PHE A 30 8.44 -7.73 -6.68
N VAL A 31 7.58 -8.74 -6.55
CA VAL A 31 6.22 -8.71 -7.10
C VAL A 31 5.42 -7.54 -6.51
N GLU A 32 5.49 -7.32 -5.19
CA GLU A 32 4.84 -6.19 -4.53
C GLU A 32 5.35 -4.85 -5.09
N ARG A 33 6.67 -4.68 -5.21
CA ARG A 33 7.27 -3.49 -5.82
C ARG A 33 6.73 -3.26 -7.23
N ASP A 34 6.71 -4.31 -8.04
CA ASP A 34 6.35 -4.20 -9.46
C ASP A 34 4.87 -3.79 -9.59
N ILE A 35 3.97 -4.44 -8.85
CA ILE A 35 2.54 -4.08 -8.79
C ILE A 35 2.36 -2.61 -8.40
N LEU A 36 3.02 -2.16 -7.34
CA LEU A 36 2.86 -0.79 -6.84
C LEU A 36 3.49 0.27 -7.76
N THR A 37 4.38 -0.13 -8.68
CA THR A 37 5.06 0.82 -9.60
C THR A 37 4.13 1.32 -10.69
N PHE A 38 3.23 0.47 -11.20
CA PHE A 38 2.32 0.83 -12.29
C PHE A 38 0.88 1.13 -11.83
N ALA A 39 0.61 1.03 -10.53
CA ALA A 39 -0.71 1.33 -9.98
C ALA A 39 -1.09 2.80 -10.19
N GLU A 40 -2.02 3.02 -11.12
CA GLU A 40 -2.59 4.32 -11.50
C GLU A 40 -4.11 4.26 -11.30
N ASN A 41 -4.53 4.24 -10.05
CA ASN A 41 -5.93 4.20 -9.65
C ASN A 41 -6.10 4.94 -8.31
N PRO A 42 -7.14 5.79 -8.13
CA PRO A 42 -7.31 6.59 -6.92
C PRO A 42 -7.58 5.76 -5.65
N PHE A 43 -7.92 4.47 -5.78
CA PHE A 43 -8.22 3.56 -4.69
C PHE A 43 -7.13 2.49 -4.49
N VAL A 44 -6.01 2.58 -5.22
CA VAL A 44 -4.85 1.71 -5.05
C VAL A 44 -3.62 2.57 -4.75
N VAL A 45 -3.05 2.37 -3.57
CA VAL A 45 -1.85 3.10 -3.11
C VAL A 45 -0.71 2.90 -4.11
N SER A 46 -0.17 4.01 -4.61
CA SER A 46 0.93 4.01 -5.58
C SER A 46 2.30 4.09 -4.88
N MET A 47 3.33 3.58 -5.56
CA MET A 47 4.72 3.76 -5.15
C MET A 47 5.41 4.84 -5.99
N PHE A 48 6.14 5.74 -5.32
CA PHE A 48 6.93 6.77 -5.98
C PHE A 48 8.32 6.27 -6.37
N CYS A 49 8.98 5.55 -5.46
CA CYS A 49 10.29 4.96 -5.73
C CYS A 49 10.62 3.84 -4.75
N SER A 50 11.65 3.07 -5.07
CA SER A 50 12.26 2.11 -4.15
C SER A 50 13.78 2.27 -4.15
N PHE A 51 14.41 1.94 -3.01
CA PHE A 51 15.85 1.91 -2.87
C PHE A 51 16.26 0.90 -1.81
N GLN A 52 17.55 0.63 -1.69
CA GLN A 52 18.07 -0.30 -0.71
C GLN A 52 19.22 0.29 0.10
N THR A 53 19.33 -0.17 1.34
CA THR A 53 20.48 0.07 2.21
C THR A 53 21.22 -1.26 2.43
N ARG A 54 22.29 -1.24 3.22
CA ARG A 54 23.00 -2.48 3.60
C ARG A 54 22.06 -3.52 4.25
N ARG A 55 21.07 -3.08 5.03
CA ARG A 55 20.20 -3.99 5.83
C ARG A 55 18.75 -4.06 5.36
N HIS A 56 18.27 -3.09 4.58
CA HIS A 56 16.85 -2.98 4.26
C HIS A 56 16.59 -2.74 2.77
N LEU A 57 15.48 -3.28 2.29
CA LEU A 57 14.75 -2.78 1.12
C LEU A 57 13.76 -1.71 1.60
N CYS A 58 13.68 -0.58 0.90
CA CYS A 58 12.83 0.54 1.24
C CYS A 58 11.92 0.88 0.06
N MET A 59 10.61 0.96 0.31
CA MET A 59 9.61 1.40 -0.66
C MET A 59 9.00 2.71 -0.19
N VAL A 60 9.01 3.75 -1.03
CA VAL A 60 8.43 5.07 -0.76
C VAL A 60 7.09 5.15 -1.46
N MET A 61 6.03 5.25 -0.67
CA MET A 61 4.65 5.11 -1.11
C MET A 61 3.85 6.36 -0.74
N GLU A 62 2.67 6.48 -1.34
CA GLU A 62 1.68 7.47 -0.95
C GLU A 62 1.41 7.43 0.56
N TYR A 63 1.31 8.62 1.14
CA TYR A 63 0.89 8.78 2.52
C TYR A 63 -0.60 9.06 2.58
N VAL A 64 -1.37 8.04 2.94
CA VAL A 64 -2.82 8.16 3.17
C VAL A 64 -3.07 8.62 4.61
N GLU A 65 -3.79 9.74 4.75
CA GLU A 65 -4.22 10.26 6.04
C GLU A 65 -5.45 9.49 6.55
N GLY A 66 -5.62 9.38 7.87
CA GLY A 66 -6.78 8.72 8.47
C GLY A 66 -6.57 7.26 8.91
N GLY A 67 -5.47 6.62 8.49
CA GLY A 67 -5.13 5.26 8.92
C GLY A 67 -5.88 4.18 8.14
N ASP A 68 -6.06 3.00 8.75
CA ASP A 68 -6.69 1.84 8.11
C ASP A 68 -8.14 1.60 8.57
N CYS A 69 -8.92 0.94 7.71
CA CYS A 69 -10.34 0.65 7.98
C CYS A 69 -10.56 -0.22 9.23
N ALA A 70 -9.64 -1.11 9.59
CA ALA A 70 -9.79 -1.94 10.78
C ALA A 70 -9.64 -1.11 12.05
N THR A 71 -8.70 -0.17 12.08
CA THR A 71 -8.56 0.80 13.16
C THR A 71 -9.80 1.69 13.26
N LEU A 72 -10.33 2.19 12.14
CA LEU A 72 -11.59 2.95 12.12
C LEU A 72 -12.75 2.16 12.75
N LEU A 73 -12.97 0.92 12.31
CA LEU A 73 -14.02 0.05 12.83
C LEU A 73 -13.86 -0.27 14.32
N LYS A 74 -12.63 -0.47 14.81
CA LYS A 74 -12.37 -0.64 16.24
C LYS A 74 -12.82 0.57 17.06
N HIS A 75 -12.73 1.79 16.51
CA HIS A 75 -13.11 3.01 17.20
C HIS A 75 -14.62 3.28 17.17
N ILE A 76 -15.29 3.03 16.03
CA ILE A 76 -16.71 3.38 15.85
C ILE A 76 -17.67 2.17 15.98
N GLY A 77 -17.13 0.96 16.08
CA GLY A 77 -17.89 -0.30 16.12
C GLY A 77 -18.36 -0.75 14.73
N ALA A 78 -19.20 0.04 14.09
CA ALA A 78 -19.74 -0.25 12.75
C ALA A 78 -19.82 1.01 11.90
N LEU A 79 -19.60 0.86 10.60
CA LEU A 79 -19.78 1.94 9.64
C LEU A 79 -21.29 2.22 9.46
N PRO A 80 -21.72 3.49 9.51
CA PRO A 80 -23.03 3.88 8.99
C PRO A 80 -23.23 3.40 7.56
N LEU A 81 -24.48 3.08 7.20
CA LEU A 81 -24.82 2.50 5.89
C LEU A 81 -24.24 3.28 4.70
N GLU A 82 -24.30 4.61 4.76
CA GLU A 82 -23.77 5.48 3.70
C GLU A 82 -22.25 5.35 3.53
N LEU A 83 -21.49 5.32 4.63
CA LEU A 83 -20.04 5.13 4.58
C LEU A 83 -19.67 3.71 4.17
N ALA A 84 -20.41 2.71 4.65
CA ALA A 84 -20.22 1.33 4.23
C ALA A 84 -20.42 1.17 2.71
N ARG A 85 -21.44 1.81 2.14
CA ARG A 85 -21.71 1.81 0.70
C ARG A 85 -20.56 2.46 -0.08
N LEU A 86 -20.04 3.59 0.39
CA LEU A 86 -18.92 4.29 -0.25
C LEU A 86 -17.64 3.45 -0.22
N TYR A 87 -17.19 3.00 0.94
CA TYR A 87 -15.98 2.18 1.05
C TYR A 87 -16.08 0.88 0.25
N PHE A 88 -17.27 0.28 0.21
CA PHE A 88 -17.51 -0.91 -0.61
C PHE A 88 -17.38 -0.59 -2.10
N ALA A 89 -17.99 0.49 -2.58
CA ALA A 89 -17.87 0.91 -3.97
C ALA A 89 -16.42 1.22 -4.37
N GLU A 90 -15.68 1.96 -3.54
CA GLU A 90 -14.25 2.25 -3.75
C GLU A 90 -13.42 0.95 -3.83
N THR A 91 -13.68 0.01 -2.92
CA THR A 91 -13.01 -1.30 -2.91
C THR A 91 -13.30 -2.10 -4.17
N VAL A 92 -14.56 -2.09 -4.65
CA VAL A 92 -14.93 -2.78 -5.89
C VAL A 92 -14.20 -2.18 -7.09
N LEU A 93 -14.11 -0.85 -7.18
CA LEU A 93 -13.38 -0.17 -8.26
C LEU A 93 -11.87 -0.44 -8.21
N ALA A 94 -11.28 -0.52 -7.01
CA ALA A 94 -9.89 -0.92 -6.83
C ALA A 94 -9.65 -2.36 -7.32
N LEU A 95 -10.55 -3.29 -6.97
CA LEU A 95 -10.45 -4.69 -7.36
C LEU A 95 -10.67 -4.87 -8.86
N GLU A 96 -11.64 -4.19 -9.47
CA GLU A 96 -11.84 -4.19 -10.92
C GLU A 96 -10.58 -3.75 -11.65
N TYR A 97 -9.96 -2.65 -11.20
CA TYR A 97 -8.69 -2.18 -11.74
C TYR A 97 -7.61 -3.27 -11.64
N LEU A 98 -7.36 -3.84 -10.46
CA LEU A 98 -6.32 -4.86 -10.28
C LEU A 98 -6.58 -6.13 -11.12
N HIS A 99 -7.83 -6.57 -11.19
CA HIS A 99 -8.23 -7.75 -11.96
C HIS A 99 -8.05 -7.55 -13.47
N ASN A 100 -8.20 -6.33 -14.00
CA ASN A 100 -7.92 -6.02 -15.40
C ASN A 100 -6.43 -6.20 -15.76
N TYR A 101 -5.53 -6.12 -14.79
CA TYR A 101 -4.10 -6.45 -14.95
C TYR A 101 -3.76 -7.89 -14.55
N GLY A 102 -4.75 -8.73 -14.27
CA GLY A 102 -4.55 -10.13 -13.87
C GLY A 102 -4.00 -10.30 -12.44
N ILE A 103 -4.13 -9.29 -11.59
CA ILE A 103 -3.59 -9.28 -10.23
C ILE A 103 -4.69 -9.66 -9.24
N VAL A 104 -4.44 -10.68 -8.42
CA VAL A 104 -5.34 -11.08 -7.33
C VAL A 104 -4.73 -10.68 -6.00
N HIS A 105 -5.41 -9.80 -5.26
CA HIS A 105 -5.04 -9.48 -3.88
C HIS A 105 -5.53 -10.59 -2.93
N ARG A 106 -4.66 -11.08 -2.03
CA ARG A 106 -4.91 -12.23 -1.14
C ARG A 106 -4.52 -11.94 0.30
#